data_AF-A0A3D5YU29-F1
#
_entry.id   AF-A0A3D5YU29-F1
#
_cell.length_a   1.000
_cell.length_b   1.000
_cell.length_c   1.000
_cell.angle_alpha   90.00
_cell.angle_beta   90.00
_cell.angle_gamma   90.00
#
_symmetry.space_group_name_H-M   'P 1'
#
loop_
_entity.id
_entity.type
_entity.pdbx_description
1 polymer ?
#
loop_
_entity_poly.entity_id
_entity_poly.type
_entity_poly.pdbx_seq_one_letter_code
_entity_poly.pdbx_strand_id
1 'polypeptide(L)'
;MMLSIRHTAKKYFVYLIIGLMGLMIINKAIFLHSHILDDGTIVTHAHPCESPGDSQPFKTHHHTKAAFFFYENLDLLFLSAVLSFFSFIRIQSGPVFHRLASQYTSFQLSQLHGRAPPAFL
;
A
#
# COMPACT_ATOMS: atom_id res chain seq x y z
N MET A 1 -14.89 -14.48 -20.04
CA MET A 1 -13.43 -14.63 -20.19
C MET A 1 -12.64 -13.38 -19.76
N MET A 2 -12.93 -12.16 -20.28
CA MET A 2 -12.20 -10.92 -19.93
C MET A 2 -12.23 -10.53 -18.44
N LEU A 3 -13.31 -10.83 -17.71
CA LEU A 3 -13.41 -10.52 -16.27
C LEU A 3 -12.40 -11.33 -15.43
N SER A 4 -12.26 -12.64 -15.70
CA SER A 4 -11.30 -13.50 -14.99
C SER A 4 -9.86 -13.04 -15.20
N ILE A 5 -9.51 -12.65 -16.43
CA ILE A 5 -8.18 -12.11 -16.76
C ILE A 5 -7.87 -10.84 -15.97
N ARG A 6 -8.85 -9.94 -15.82
CA ARG A 6 -8.70 -8.71 -15.01
C ARG A 6 -8.49 -9.01 -13.54
N HIS A 7 -9.21 -9.97 -12.96
CA HIS A 7 -9.02 -10.36 -11.55
C HIS A 7 -7.66 -11.03 -11.31
N THR A 8 -7.24 -11.89 -12.23
CA THR A 8 -5.93 -12.54 -12.18
C THR A 8 -4.79 -11.52 -12.29
N ALA A 9 -4.85 -10.59 -13.25
CA ALA A 9 -3.85 -9.54 -13.40
C ALA A 9 -3.76 -8.64 -12.16
N LYS A 10 -4.91 -8.26 -11.59
CA LYS A 10 -5.00 -7.50 -10.33
C LYS A 10 -4.32 -8.24 -9.16
N LYS A 11 -4.57 -9.55 -9.04
CA LYS A 11 -3.97 -10.39 -7.98
C LYS A 11 -2.44 -10.41 -8.08
N TYR A 12 -1.90 -10.63 -9.28
CA TYR A 12 -0.45 -10.61 -9.49
C TYR A 12 0.16 -9.23 -9.27
N PHE A 13 -0.53 -8.15 -9.66
CA PHE A 13 -0.07 -6.79 -9.39
C PHE A 13 0.06 -6.50 -7.89
N VAL A 14 -0.89 -6.94 -7.08
CA VAL A 14 -0.79 -6.81 -5.61
C VAL A 14 0.38 -7.61 -5.05
N TYR A 15 0.58 -8.86 -5.49
CA TYR A 15 1.72 -9.65 -5.04
C TYR A 15 3.06 -9.02 -5.44
N LEU A 16 3.14 -8.42 -6.63
CA LEU A 16 4.33 -7.70 -7.08
C LEU A 16 4.62 -6.49 -6.19
N ILE A 17 3.61 -5.68 -5.83
CA ILE A 17 3.80 -4.55 -4.91
C ILE A 17 4.26 -5.03 -3.53
N ILE A 18 3.62 -6.07 -2.98
CA ILE A 18 3.99 -6.63 -1.68
C ILE A 18 5.44 -7.16 -1.71
N GLY A 19 5.81 -7.87 -2.78
CA GLY A 19 7.18 -8.37 -2.97
C GLY A 19 8.21 -7.25 -3.05
N LEU A 20 7.92 -6.19 -3.83
CA LEU A 20 8.78 -5.01 -3.92
C LEU A 20 8.94 -4.32 -2.56
N MET A 21 7.84 -4.10 -1.84
CA MET A 21 7.90 -3.52 -0.49
C MET A 21 8.75 -4.37 0.46
N GLY A 22 8.58 -5.69 0.46
CA GLY A 22 9.37 -6.60 1.28
C GLY A 22 10.87 -6.51 0.94
N LEU A 23 11.22 -6.51 -0.34
CA LEU A 23 12.60 -6.39 -0.79
C LEU A 23 13.21 -5.05 -0.35
N MET A 24 12.47 -3.96 -0.44
CA MET A 24 12.93 -2.63 -0.01
C MET A 24 13.11 -2.55 1.51
N ILE A 25 12.21 -3.15 2.29
CA ILE A 25 12.33 -3.21 3.76
C ILE A 25 13.58 -4.02 4.14
N ILE A 26 13.78 -5.18 3.53
CA ILE A 26 14.96 -6.02 3.79
C ILE A 26 16.23 -5.26 3.41
N ASN A 27 16.24 -4.59 2.26
CA ASN A 27 17.36 -3.77 1.82
C ASN A 27 17.69 -2.66 2.85
N LYS A 28 16.66 -1.98 3.36
CA LYS A 28 16.83 -0.93 4.37
C LYS A 28 17.17 -1.49 5.76
N ALA A 29 16.77 -2.71 6.10
CA ALA A 29 17.11 -3.31 7.39
C ALA A 29 18.56 -3.80 7.43
N ILE A 30 19.05 -4.36 6.31
CA ILE A 30 20.37 -5.00 6.25
C ILE A 30 21.46 -4.02 5.82
N PHE A 31 21.19 -3.15 4.85
CA PHE A 31 22.23 -2.37 4.18
C PHE A 31 22.21 -0.88 4.48
N LEU A 32 21.41 -0.44 5.45
CA LEU A 32 21.38 0.95 5.89
C LEU A 32 22.68 1.30 6.60
N HIS A 33 23.33 2.36 6.16
CA HIS A 33 24.52 2.90 6.78
C HIS A 33 24.55 4.41 6.64
N SER A 34 25.43 5.05 7.42
CA SER A 34 25.59 6.50 7.43
C SER A 34 26.99 6.92 7.03
N HIS A 35 27.07 8.03 6.31
CA HIS A 35 28.30 8.71 5.91
C HIS A 35 28.31 10.10 6.55
N ILE A 36 29.51 10.55 6.95
CA ILE A 36 29.75 11.92 7.39
C ILE A 36 30.52 12.59 6.25
N LEU A 37 29.94 13.63 5.66
CA LEU A 37 30.57 14.41 4.59
C LEU A 37 31.62 15.36 5.18
N ASP A 38 32.51 15.89 4.32
CA ASP A 38 33.59 16.81 4.71
C ASP A 38 33.08 18.11 5.35
N ASP A 39 31.81 18.47 5.11
CA ASP A 39 31.11 19.62 5.71
C ASP A 39 30.42 19.29 7.05
N GLY A 40 30.54 18.05 7.52
CA GLY A 40 29.88 17.55 8.73
C GLY A 40 28.44 17.08 8.53
N THR A 41 27.90 17.10 7.30
CA THR A 41 26.55 16.62 7.01
C THR A 41 26.48 15.09 7.13
N ILE A 42 25.47 14.57 7.83
CA ILE A 42 25.24 13.12 7.95
C ILE A 42 24.23 12.69 6.89
N VAL A 43 24.64 11.77 6.02
CA VAL A 43 23.79 11.16 5.00
C VAL A 43 23.60 9.69 5.32
N THR A 44 22.35 9.25 5.44
CA THR A 44 22.00 7.87 5.73
C THR A 44 21.26 7.26 4.54
N HIS A 45 21.77 6.16 4.00
CA HIS A 45 21.18 5.48 2.85
C HIS A 45 21.37 3.97 2.93
N ALA A 46 20.61 3.22 2.12
CA ALA A 46 20.73 1.77 1.99
C ALA A 46 21.12 1.37 0.57
N HIS A 47 21.99 0.36 0.40
CA HIS A 47 22.41 -0.16 -0.91
C HIS A 47 22.07 -1.63 -1.10
N PRO A 48 21.84 -2.10 -2.34
CA PRO A 48 21.49 -3.50 -2.61
C PRO A 48 22.51 -4.56 -2.13
N CYS A 49 23.78 -4.19 -1.99
CA CYS A 49 24.86 -5.07 -1.56
C CYS A 49 25.89 -4.30 -0.72
N GLU A 50 26.50 -4.99 0.26
CA GLU A 50 27.67 -4.45 0.96
C GLU A 50 28.91 -4.55 0.08
N SER A 51 29.74 -3.52 0.12
CA SER A 51 31.12 -3.62 -0.34
C SER A 51 31.91 -4.52 0.62
N PRO A 52 32.65 -5.53 0.11
CA PRO A 52 33.39 -6.47 0.94
C PRO A 52 34.45 -5.73 1.76
N GLY A 53 34.45 -5.94 3.09
CA GLY A 53 35.44 -5.39 4.02
C GLY A 53 34.96 -4.24 4.90
N ASP A 54 33.68 -3.84 4.80
CA ASP A 54 33.19 -2.61 5.42
C ASP A 54 32.16 -2.89 6.54
N SER A 55 32.65 -3.32 7.70
CA SER A 55 31.88 -3.71 8.89
C SER A 55 31.63 -2.59 9.89
N GLN A 56 32.07 -1.36 9.60
CA GLN A 56 31.90 -0.21 10.49
C GLN A 56 30.55 0.51 10.26
N PRO A 57 29.93 1.06 11.33
CA PRO A 57 28.65 1.77 11.22
C PRO A 57 28.78 3.10 10.45
N PHE A 58 29.97 3.70 10.44
CA PHE A 58 30.33 4.85 9.62
C PHE A 58 31.29 4.40 8.54
N LYS A 59 30.83 4.41 7.29
CA LYS A 59 31.66 4.00 6.16
C LYS A 59 32.48 5.19 5.69
N THR A 60 33.74 4.94 5.33
CA THR A 60 34.70 5.97 4.92
C THR A 60 34.89 6.04 3.41
N HIS A 61 34.22 5.16 2.65
CA HIS A 61 34.26 5.20 1.20
C HIS A 61 33.36 6.30 0.66
N HIS A 62 33.90 7.16 -0.20
CA HIS A 62 33.12 8.22 -0.82
C HIS A 62 32.27 7.66 -1.97
N HIS A 63 30.97 7.90 -1.91
CA HIS A 63 30.11 7.72 -3.07
C HIS A 63 30.20 8.94 -4.00
N THR A 64 30.02 8.70 -5.29
CA THR A 64 29.79 9.78 -6.24
C THR A 64 28.42 10.41 -5.98
N LYS A 65 28.27 11.71 -6.27
CA LYS A 65 26.99 12.43 -6.14
C LYS A 65 25.84 11.74 -6.90
N ALA A 66 26.15 11.14 -8.06
CA ALA A 66 25.18 10.38 -8.86
C ALA A 66 24.68 9.12 -8.13
N ALA A 67 25.56 8.45 -7.37
CA ALA A 67 25.18 7.29 -6.59
C ALA A 67 24.25 7.72 -5.45
N PHE A 68 24.61 8.74 -4.66
CA PHE A 68 23.71 9.31 -3.63
C PHE A 68 22.33 9.65 -4.19
N PHE A 69 22.29 10.36 -5.32
CA PHE A 69 21.03 10.69 -5.99
C PHE A 69 20.21 9.43 -6.34
N PHE A 70 20.84 8.39 -6.87
CA PHE A 70 20.15 7.13 -7.18
C PHE A 70 19.56 6.46 -5.93
N TYR A 71 20.30 6.43 -4.82
CA TYR A 71 19.85 5.80 -3.58
C TYR A 71 18.75 6.58 -2.86
N GLU A 72 18.81 7.91 -2.89
CA GLU A 72 17.70 8.75 -2.38
C GLU A 72 16.42 8.54 -3.21
N ASN A 73 16.55 8.43 -4.53
CA ASN A 73 15.39 8.16 -5.39
C ASN A 73 14.84 6.74 -5.22
N LEU A 74 15.67 5.77 -4.81
CA LEU A 74 15.20 4.44 -4.40
C LEU A 74 14.25 4.54 -3.20
N ASP A 75 14.50 5.41 -2.23
CA ASP A 75 13.58 5.60 -1.08
C ASP A 75 12.21 6.17 -1.53
N LEU A 76 12.16 6.99 -2.59
CA LEU A 76 10.90 7.47 -3.17
C LEU A 76 10.06 6.34 -3.78
N LEU A 77 10.70 5.28 -4.30
CA LEU A 77 9.98 4.12 -4.81
C LEU A 77 9.17 3.43 -3.71
N PHE A 78 9.65 3.43 -2.47
CA PHE A 78 8.94 2.83 -1.34
C PHE A 78 7.64 3.58 -1.07
N LEU A 79 7.71 4.90 -0.98
CA LEU A 79 6.55 5.77 -0.80
C LEU A 79 5.54 5.57 -1.94
N SER A 80 6.03 5.51 -3.18
CA SER A 80 5.18 5.29 -4.36
C SER A 80 4.47 3.92 -4.34
N ALA A 81 5.15 2.86 -3.88
CA ALA A 81 4.59 1.52 -3.75
C ALA A 81 3.49 1.47 -2.68
N VAL A 82 3.72 2.09 -1.52
CA VAL A 82 2.75 2.22 -0.43
C VAL A 82 1.50 2.96 -0.89
N LEU A 83 1.67 4.14 -1.53
CA LEU A 83 0.55 4.93 -2.06
C LEU A 83 -0.25 4.17 -3.11
N SER A 84 0.43 3.45 -3.99
CA SER A 84 -0.20 2.61 -5.01
C SER A 84 -1.02 1.47 -4.38
N PHE A 85 -0.49 0.83 -3.33
CA PHE A 85 -1.19 -0.23 -2.59
C PHE A 85 -2.50 0.28 -1.95
N PHE A 86 -2.43 1.39 -1.21
CA PHE A 86 -3.62 1.98 -0.57
C PHE A 86 -4.65 2.48 -1.57
N SER A 87 -4.19 3.13 -2.65
CA SER A 87 -5.07 3.56 -3.75
C SER A 87 -5.79 2.37 -4.38
N PHE A 88 -5.07 1.26 -4.57
CA PHE A 88 -5.63 0.03 -5.13
C PHE A 88 -6.65 -0.65 -4.22
N ILE A 89 -6.44 -0.64 -2.90
CA ILE A 89 -7.44 -1.13 -1.93
C ILE A 89 -8.69 -0.26 -1.99
N ARG A 90 -8.55 1.07 -1.97
CA ARG A 90 -9.68 2.01 -1.99
C ARG A 90 -10.54 1.86 -3.25
N ILE A 91 -9.94 1.60 -4.41
CA ILE A 91 -10.65 1.35 -5.68
C ILE A 91 -11.51 0.07 -5.62
N GLN A 92 -11.10 -0.93 -4.83
CA GLN A 92 -11.88 -2.16 -4.67
C GLN A 92 -13.05 -2.00 -3.69
N SER A 93 -12.96 -1.05 -2.76
CA SER A 93 -14.03 -0.68 -1.82
C SER A 93 -15.10 0.19 -2.48
N GLY A 94 -15.71 -0.29 -3.57
CA GLY A 94 -16.89 0.36 -4.16
C GLY A 94 -18.04 0.48 -3.15
N PRO A 95 -19.07 1.33 -3.40
CA PRO A 95 -20.18 1.48 -2.49
C PRO A 95 -20.84 0.13 -2.23
N VAL A 96 -20.72 -0.36 -1.00
CA VAL A 96 -21.39 -1.57 -0.54
C VAL A 96 -22.86 -1.20 -0.35
N PHE A 97 -23.65 -1.39 -1.40
CA PHE A 97 -25.11 -1.29 -1.29
C PHE A 97 -25.61 -2.48 -0.48
N HIS A 98 -25.78 -2.29 0.82
CA HIS A 98 -26.61 -3.20 1.60
C HIS A 98 -28.05 -3.09 1.09
N ARG A 99 -28.46 -4.01 0.21
CA ARG A 99 -29.89 -4.23 -0.01
C ARG A 99 -30.43 -4.83 1.28
N LEU A 100 -31.06 -3.98 2.09
CA LEU A 100 -32.07 -4.45 3.04
C LEU A 100 -33.20 -5.03 2.20
N ALA A 101 -33.07 -6.31 1.83
CA ALA A 101 -34.19 -7.06 1.30
C ALA A 101 -35.13 -7.25 2.49
N SER A 102 -36.01 -6.27 2.70
CA SER A 102 -37.11 -6.41 3.64
C SER A 102 -38.06 -7.45 3.04
N GLN A 103 -37.80 -8.71 3.36
CA GLN A 103 -38.71 -9.81 3.05
C GLN A 103 -39.88 -9.71 4.03
N TYR A 104 -40.82 -8.82 3.71
CA TYR A 104 -42.14 -8.90 4.33
C TYR A 104 -42.79 -10.17 3.79
N THR A 105 -42.93 -11.19 4.63
CA THR A 105 -43.75 -12.33 4.25
C THR A 105 -45.18 -11.82 4.10
N SER A 106 -45.89 -12.29 3.08
CA SER A 106 -47.31 -11.94 2.82
C SER A 106 -48.19 -12.12 4.06
N PHE A 107 -47.82 -13.07 4.93
CA PHE A 107 -48.44 -13.29 6.23
C PHE A 107 -48.31 -12.07 7.18
N GLN A 108 -47.16 -11.39 7.22
CA GLN A 108 -46.96 -10.20 8.06
C GLN A 108 -47.76 -8.99 7.55
N LEU A 109 -47.91 -8.86 6.23
CA LEU A 109 -48.80 -7.87 5.61
C LEU A 109 -50.28 -8.15 5.89
N SER A 110 -50.69 -9.42 5.90
CA SER A 110 -52.08 -9.79 6.23
C SER A 110 -52.43 -9.62 7.71
N GLN A 111 -51.43 -9.53 8.59
CA GLN A 111 -51.62 -9.27 10.02
C GLN A 111 -51.61 -7.78 10.37
N LEU A 112 -51.17 -6.91 9.45
CA LEU A 112 -51.34 -5.47 9.55
C LEU A 112 -52.78 -5.10 9.21
N HIS A 113 -53.68 -5.30 10.17
CA HIS A 113 -54.97 -4.60 10.21
C HIS A 113 -54.72 -3.13 10.56
N GLY A 114 -54.13 -2.39 9.62
CA GLY A 114 -54.01 -0.95 9.72
C GLY A 114 -55.42 -0.37 9.81
N ARG A 115 -55.74 0.29 10.94
CA ARG A 115 -56.93 1.13 11.01
C ARG A 115 -56.80 2.23 9.96
N ALA A 116 -57.88 2.52 9.24
CA ALA A 116 -57.93 3.68 8.38
C ALA A 116 -57.56 4.93 9.20
N PRO A 117 -56.76 5.87 8.65
CA PRO A 117 -56.44 7.11 9.35
C PRO A 117 -57.74 7.84 9.72
N PRO A 118 -57.78 8.54 10.87
CA PRO A 118 -58.99 9.19 11.35
C PRO A 118 -59.51 10.16 10.28
N ALA A 119 -60.76 9.96 9.85
CA ALA A 119 -61.44 10.92 9.01
C ALA A 119 -61.75 12.14 9.88
N PHE A 120 -61.03 13.24 9.64
CA PHE A 120 -61.37 14.53 10.21
C PHE A 120 -62.61 15.05 9.47
N LEU A 121 -63.78 14.91 10.09
CA LEU A 121 -64.99 15.68 9.77
C LEU A 121 -64.91 17.06 10.42
#